data_AF-A0A519NGL7-F1
#
_entry.id   AF-A0A519NGL7-F1
#
_cell.length_a   1.000
_cell.length_b   1.000
_cell.length_c   1.000
_cell.angle_alpha   90.00
_cell.angle_beta   90.00
_cell.angle_gamma   90.00
#
_symmetry.space_group_name_H-M   'P 1'
#
loop_
_entity.id
_entity.type
_entity.pdbx_description
1 polymer ?
#
loop_
_entity_poly.entity_id
_entity_poly.type
_entity_poly.pdbx_seq_one_letter_code
_entity_poly.pdbx_strand_id
1 'polypeptide(L)'
;MKTYSLKIPKPCHENWSEMSPDDKGRFCGTCEKKVHDFSNAPDREIISVLKSSDKICGRFTRSQLGRELVGPREPSVLLPYVASGVLGMLSVASAQAQEKPNEQTVLLVGNPLEEVVIDTTQIVETEIMGDVMFVEERDFFTLVGTVFDNSDKLPGVSVTNLDLKNQASTDVNGKYRIEVRKGDRLVFSYIGYSDTTFPVGDSMVCDVNLKENAAFMGEVVVSKSNIFKRAYYKVRNWFR
;
A
#
# COMPACT_ATOMS: atom_id res chain seq x y z
N MET A 1 24.74 -10.11 8.16
CA MET A 1 24.09 -8.97 7.49
C MET A 1 24.45 -7.71 8.24
N LYS A 2 24.85 -6.66 7.52
CA LYS A 2 25.07 -5.33 8.10
C LYS A 2 23.70 -4.66 8.23
N THR A 3 23.43 -4.05 9.38
CA THR A 3 22.21 -3.28 9.63
C THR A 3 22.55 -1.80 9.66
N TYR A 4 21.68 -0.98 9.10
CA TYR A 4 21.85 0.46 9.02
C TYR A 4 20.70 1.16 9.78
N SER A 5 21.00 2.23 10.52
CA SER A 5 20.00 3.08 11.15
C SER A 5 20.22 4.52 10.69
N LEU A 6 19.14 5.14 10.18
CA LEU A 6 19.14 6.50 9.63
C LEU A 6 18.63 7.49 10.67
N LYS A 7 19.34 8.61 10.85
CA LYS A 7 18.92 9.72 11.70
C LYS A 7 19.25 11.06 11.02
N ILE A 8 18.37 12.05 11.20
CA ILE A 8 18.62 13.44 10.78
C ILE A 8 18.81 14.26 12.07
N PRO A 9 20.06 14.59 12.47
CA PRO A 9 20.31 15.27 13.74
C PRO A 9 19.80 16.72 13.74
N LYS A 10 19.80 17.37 12.58
CA LYS A 10 19.32 18.75 12.39
C LYS A 10 18.34 18.75 11.21
N PRO A 11 17.03 18.58 11.46
CA PRO A 11 16.03 18.62 10.40
C PRO A 11 15.99 20.01 9.75
N CYS A 12 15.76 20.02 8.45
CA CYS A 12 15.57 21.20 7.63
C CYS A 12 14.07 21.52 7.57
N HIS A 13 13.73 22.78 7.81
CA HIS A 13 12.35 23.29 7.80
C HIS A 13 12.01 24.10 6.55
N GLU A 14 12.86 24.03 5.52
CA GLU A 14 12.62 24.68 4.24
C GLU A 14 11.44 24.06 3.48
N ASN A 15 10.80 24.84 2.63
CA ASN A 15 9.68 24.36 1.84
C ASN A 15 10.17 23.57 0.62
N TRP A 16 9.92 22.26 0.59
CA TRP A 16 10.25 21.40 -0.55
C TRP A 16 9.66 21.93 -1.86
N SER A 17 8.41 22.40 -1.82
CA SER A 17 7.66 22.83 -3.00
C SER A 17 8.26 24.05 -3.69
N GLU A 18 9.03 24.87 -2.97
CA GLU A 18 9.68 26.08 -3.45
C GLU A 18 11.12 25.85 -3.95
N MET A 19 11.68 24.66 -3.73
CA MET A 19 13.03 24.31 -4.19
C MET A 19 13.09 24.10 -5.72
N SER A 20 14.26 24.37 -6.30
CA SER A 20 14.48 24.19 -7.74
C SER A 20 14.57 22.71 -8.12
N PRO A 21 13.93 22.26 -9.21
CA PRO A 21 13.95 20.85 -9.62
C PRO A 21 15.35 20.39 -10.06
N ASP A 22 15.68 19.14 -9.79
CA ASP A 22 16.94 18.48 -10.14
C ASP A 22 16.71 16.97 -10.41
N ASP A 23 17.62 16.29 -11.12
CA ASP A 23 17.46 14.91 -11.63
C ASP A 23 16.83 13.89 -10.66
N LYS A 24 17.23 13.92 -9.37
CA LYS A 24 16.78 12.97 -8.34
C LYS A 24 16.28 13.65 -7.06
N GLY A 25 15.71 14.85 -7.21
CA GLY A 25 15.18 15.59 -6.09
C GLY A 25 15.10 17.07 -6.41
N ARG A 26 15.57 17.90 -5.47
CA ARG A 26 15.54 19.36 -5.61
C ARG A 26 16.80 19.99 -5.04
N PHE A 27 17.15 21.18 -5.52
CA PHE A 27 18.23 21.99 -4.98
C PHE A 27 17.66 22.99 -3.98
N CYS A 28 18.17 22.95 -2.74
CA CYS A 28 17.80 23.90 -1.71
C CYS A 28 18.67 25.16 -1.81
N GLY A 29 18.06 26.31 -2.07
CA GLY A 29 18.76 27.59 -2.16
C GLY A 29 19.35 28.07 -0.82
N THR A 30 18.75 27.71 0.32
CA THR A 30 19.22 28.16 1.64
C THR A 30 20.50 27.48 2.09
N CYS A 31 20.60 26.16 1.88
CA CYS A 31 21.77 25.38 2.31
C CYS A 31 22.72 25.02 1.16
N GLU A 32 22.39 25.44 -0.07
CA GLU A 32 23.14 25.18 -1.31
C GLU A 32 23.45 23.68 -1.52
N LYS A 33 22.57 22.81 -1.03
CA LYS A 33 22.70 21.35 -1.14
C LYS A 33 21.59 20.78 -2.00
N LYS A 34 21.95 19.75 -2.77
CA LYS A 34 21.01 18.86 -3.44
C LYS A 34 20.33 17.98 -2.39
N VAL A 35 19.00 18.01 -2.37
CA VAL A 35 18.14 17.23 -1.50
C VAL A 35 17.55 16.09 -2.33
N HIS A 36 17.96 14.86 -2.03
CA HIS A 36 17.46 13.67 -2.71
C HIS A 36 16.10 13.24 -2.15
N ASP A 37 15.13 12.94 -3.01
CA ASP A 37 13.84 12.44 -2.55
C ASP A 37 13.87 10.92 -2.34
N PHE A 38 13.80 10.49 -1.09
CA PHE A 38 13.75 9.08 -0.72
C PHE A 38 12.37 8.68 -0.20
N SER A 39 11.35 9.56 -0.22
CA SER A 39 10.07 9.30 0.45
C SER A 39 9.37 8.03 -0.03
N ASN A 40 9.63 7.61 -1.28
CA ASN A 40 9.09 6.38 -1.88
C ASN A 40 10.17 5.34 -2.21
N ALA A 41 11.42 5.56 -1.81
CA ALA A 41 12.54 4.68 -2.16
C ALA A 41 12.57 3.43 -1.25
N PRO A 42 12.85 2.23 -1.81
CA PRO A 42 13.05 1.02 -1.02
C PRO A 42 14.41 1.04 -0.28
N ASP A 43 14.50 0.32 0.84
CA ASP A 43 15.69 0.27 1.71
C ASP A 43 17.01 0.02 0.95
N ARG A 44 16.96 -0.87 -0.05
CA ARG A 44 18.13 -1.22 -0.87
C ARG A 44 18.68 -0.02 -1.65
N GLU A 45 17.79 0.83 -2.16
CA GLU A 45 18.14 2.01 -2.95
C GLU A 45 18.72 3.09 -2.04
N ILE A 46 18.05 3.35 -0.92
CA ILE A 46 18.53 4.27 0.12
C ILE A 46 19.94 3.89 0.56
N ILE A 47 20.17 2.62 0.91
CA ILE A 47 21.49 2.13 1.32
C ILE A 47 22.53 2.26 0.20
N SER A 48 22.15 2.00 -1.06
CA SER A 48 23.09 2.08 -2.18
C SER A 48 23.62 3.50 -2.39
N VAL A 49 22.74 4.50 -2.27
CA VAL A 49 23.10 5.91 -2.41
C VAL A 49 23.93 6.36 -1.21
N LEU A 50 23.52 6.00 0.01
CA LEU A 50 24.24 6.36 1.24
C LEU A 50 25.59 5.66 1.43
N LYS A 51 25.86 4.56 0.72
CA LYS A 51 27.20 3.94 0.69
C LYS A 51 28.22 4.78 -0.08
N SER A 52 27.78 5.62 -1.01
CA SER A 52 28.66 6.43 -1.87
C SER A 52 29.13 7.74 -1.22
N SER A 53 28.36 8.27 -0.25
CA SER A 53 28.72 9.48 0.50
C SER A 53 28.05 9.50 1.86
N ASP A 54 28.82 9.91 2.89
CA ASP A 54 28.35 10.00 4.28
C ASP A 54 27.58 11.29 4.60
N LYS A 55 27.49 12.25 3.65
CA LYS A 55 26.87 13.58 3.85
C LYS A 55 25.87 13.91 2.75
N ILE A 56 24.82 13.11 2.64
CA ILE A 56 23.74 13.35 1.68
C ILE A 56 22.58 14.06 2.40
N CYS A 57 22.04 15.11 1.80
CA CYS A 57 20.77 15.69 2.24
C CYS A 57 19.64 14.92 1.56
N GLY A 58 18.66 14.46 2.34
CA GLY A 58 17.54 13.69 1.79
C GLY A 58 16.22 14.02 2.45
N ARG A 59 15.15 13.71 1.74
CA ARG A 59 13.76 13.76 2.18
C ARG A 59 13.29 12.35 2.48
N PHE A 60 12.92 12.07 3.73
CA PHE A 60 12.58 10.73 4.24
C PHE A 60 11.27 10.76 5.01
N THR A 61 10.46 9.72 4.93
CA THR A 61 9.26 9.61 5.76
C THR A 61 9.60 9.22 7.20
N ARG A 62 8.64 9.35 8.13
CA ARG A 62 8.84 9.00 9.54
C ARG A 62 9.23 7.53 9.71
N SER A 63 8.55 6.63 9.01
CA SER A 63 8.80 5.19 9.05
C SER A 63 10.20 4.81 8.52
N GLN A 64 10.82 5.63 7.67
CA GLN A 64 12.19 5.41 7.19
C GLN A 64 13.27 5.81 8.20
N LEU A 65 12.96 6.73 9.12
CA LEU A 65 13.88 7.22 10.14
C LEU A 65 13.82 6.36 11.41
N GLY A 66 14.97 6.05 12.00
CA GLY A 66 15.05 5.36 13.29
C GLY A 66 14.78 3.85 13.28
N ARG A 67 14.39 3.25 12.14
CA ARG A 67 14.32 1.78 12.01
C ARG A 67 15.63 1.16 11.53
N GLU A 68 15.75 -0.15 11.75
CA GLU A 68 16.86 -0.96 11.28
C GLU A 68 16.62 -1.41 9.83
N LEU A 69 17.40 -0.86 8.89
CA LEU A 69 17.36 -1.27 7.49
C LEU A 69 18.29 -2.47 7.27
N VAL A 70 17.75 -3.54 6.67
CA VAL A 70 18.51 -4.75 6.35
C VAL A 70 19.21 -4.53 5.01
N GLY A 71 20.53 -4.43 5.03
CA GLY A 71 21.31 -4.31 3.81
C GLY A 71 21.35 -5.60 2.97
N PRO A 72 21.62 -5.49 1.66
CA PRO A 72 21.80 -6.66 0.81
C PRO A 72 22.89 -7.59 1.37
N ARG A 73 22.66 -8.90 1.29
CA ARG A 73 23.68 -9.91 1.61
C ARG A 73 24.85 -9.72 0.64
N GLU A 74 25.98 -9.20 1.12
CA GLU A 74 27.23 -9.24 0.35
C GLU A 74 27.61 -10.72 0.19
N PRO A 75 27.70 -11.25 -1.04
CA PRO A 75 28.15 -12.63 -1.22
C PRO A 75 29.55 -12.73 -0.64
N SER A 76 29.73 -13.62 0.35
CA SER A 76 31.06 -13.96 0.83
C SER A 76 31.77 -14.67 -0.31
N VAL A 77 32.70 -13.97 -0.96
CA VAL A 77 33.56 -14.55 -1.99
C VAL A 77 34.53 -15.51 -1.30
N LEU A 78 34.06 -16.72 -1.01
CA LEU A 78 34.90 -17.89 -0.80
C LEU A 78 34.86 -18.67 -2.10
N LEU A 79 35.74 -18.29 -3.02
CA LEU A 79 36.09 -19.14 -4.15
C LEU A 79 36.95 -20.30 -3.63
N PRO A 80 36.64 -21.54 -4.05
CA PRO A 80 37.70 -22.37 -4.57
C PRO A 80 37.38 -22.75 -6.02
N TYR A 81 38.31 -22.37 -6.90
CA TYR A 81 38.52 -22.97 -8.20
C TYR A 81 38.86 -24.46 -8.05
N VAL A 82 37.90 -25.38 -8.21
CA VAL A 82 38.08 -26.79 -8.64
C VAL A 82 36.67 -27.32 -8.96
N ALA A 83 36.33 -27.97 -10.07
CA ALA A 83 37.13 -28.72 -11.01
C ALA A 83 36.58 -28.57 -12.44
N SER A 84 37.47 -28.30 -13.39
CA SER A 84 37.28 -28.75 -14.77
C SER A 84 37.13 -30.27 -14.78
N GLY A 85 36.16 -30.76 -15.56
CA GLY A 85 36.21 -32.10 -16.14
C GLY A 85 35.29 -33.14 -15.53
N VAL A 86 34.00 -33.08 -15.88
CA VAL A 86 33.29 -34.30 -16.33
C VAL A 86 32.42 -33.89 -17.51
N LEU A 87 33.00 -34.01 -18.71
CA LEU A 87 32.24 -34.21 -19.93
C LEU A 87 32.05 -35.73 -20.09
N GLY A 88 30.80 -36.18 -20.28
CA GLY A 88 30.45 -37.57 -20.58
C GLY A 88 29.32 -38.04 -19.65
N MET A 89 28.18 -38.54 -20.10
CA MET A 89 27.78 -39.13 -21.38
C MET A 89 26.27 -38.92 -21.61
N LEU A 90 25.89 -39.08 -22.88
CA LEU A 90 24.55 -38.94 -23.47
C LEU A 90 23.43 -39.67 -22.73
N SER A 91 22.23 -39.09 -22.77
CA SER A 91 21.00 -39.85 -23.09
C SER A 91 20.00 -38.91 -23.75
N VAL A 92 19.83 -39.07 -25.07
CA VAL A 92 18.68 -38.55 -25.81
C VAL A 92 17.55 -39.56 -25.58
N ALA A 93 16.50 -39.15 -24.90
CA ALA A 93 15.21 -39.84 -24.96
C ALA A 93 14.19 -38.85 -25.53
N SER A 94 13.65 -39.26 -26.66
CA SER A 94 12.67 -38.59 -27.49
C SER A 94 11.39 -38.19 -26.74
N ALA A 95 10.87 -37.03 -27.14
CA ALA A 95 9.62 -36.41 -26.72
C ALA A 95 8.40 -37.33 -26.83
N GLN A 96 7.43 -37.16 -25.93
CA GLN A 96 6.01 -37.24 -26.27
C GLN A 96 5.23 -36.15 -25.50
N ALA A 97 4.64 -35.24 -26.27
CA ALA A 97 3.67 -34.25 -25.83
C ALA A 97 2.36 -34.98 -25.44
N GLN A 98 1.78 -34.64 -24.29
CA GLN A 98 0.44 -35.12 -23.94
C GLN A 98 -0.58 -34.02 -24.25
N GLU A 99 -1.41 -34.31 -25.26
CA GLU A 99 -2.60 -33.55 -25.63
C GLU A 99 -3.66 -33.67 -24.54
N LYS A 100 -4.32 -32.54 -24.20
CA LYS A 100 -5.54 -32.54 -23.38
C LYS A 100 -6.71 -33.05 -24.24
N PRO A 101 -7.51 -34.02 -23.79
CA PRO A 101 -8.79 -34.27 -24.42
C PRO A 101 -9.80 -33.23 -23.95
N ASN A 102 -10.34 -32.54 -24.96
CA ASN A 102 -11.59 -31.81 -24.95
C ASN A 102 -12.74 -32.80 -24.76
N GLU A 103 -13.56 -32.62 -23.73
CA GLU A 103 -14.81 -33.37 -23.59
C GLU A 103 -15.97 -32.40 -23.85
N GLN A 104 -16.37 -32.35 -25.12
CA GLN A 104 -17.72 -31.97 -25.51
C GLN A 104 -18.52 -33.25 -25.70
N THR A 105 -19.60 -33.41 -24.94
CA THR A 105 -20.73 -34.23 -25.35
C THR A 105 -22.01 -33.41 -25.30
N VAL A 106 -22.62 -33.34 -26.49
CA VAL A 106 -23.92 -32.77 -26.83
C VAL A 106 -24.98 -33.87 -26.64
N LEU A 107 -26.24 -33.46 -26.39
CA LEU A 107 -27.51 -33.96 -26.99
C LEU A 107 -28.64 -33.83 -25.94
N LEU A 108 -29.49 -32.80 -26.01
CA LEU A 108 -30.63 -32.52 -26.91
C LEU A 108 -31.96 -33.12 -26.41
N VAL A 109 -33.00 -32.29 -26.57
CA VAL A 109 -34.46 -32.55 -26.60
C VAL A 109 -35.16 -32.61 -25.23
N GLY A 110 -36.20 -31.83 -24.94
CA GLY A 110 -36.94 -30.86 -25.76
C GLY A 110 -37.94 -30.05 -24.91
N ASN A 111 -38.33 -28.90 -25.45
CA ASN A 111 -39.57 -28.20 -25.07
C ASN A 111 -40.77 -28.96 -25.69
N PRO A 112 -42.00 -28.84 -25.15
CA PRO A 112 -42.85 -27.66 -25.41
C PRO A 112 -43.51 -27.14 -24.11
N LEU A 113 -43.54 -25.84 -23.85
CA LEU A 113 -44.63 -24.92 -24.24
C LEU A 113 -46.04 -25.50 -24.05
N GLU A 114 -46.68 -25.08 -22.96
CA GLU A 114 -48.09 -24.68 -22.87
C GLU A 114 -48.32 -24.10 -21.45
N GLU A 115 -49.28 -23.24 -21.12
CA GLU A 115 -49.96 -22.08 -21.72
C GLU A 115 -50.97 -21.61 -20.63
N VAL A 116 -51.34 -20.32 -20.60
CA VAL A 116 -52.55 -19.72 -19.99
C VAL A 116 -52.62 -19.77 -18.43
N VAL A 117 -52.88 -18.69 -17.68
CA VAL A 117 -54.13 -17.91 -17.65
C VAL A 117 -53.87 -16.44 -17.30
N ILE A 118 -54.44 -15.59 -18.15
CA ILE A 118 -54.67 -14.15 -17.99
C ILE A 118 -55.84 -13.99 -17.02
N ASP A 119 -55.70 -13.14 -15.99
CA ASP A 119 -56.88 -12.55 -15.35
C ASP A 119 -56.78 -11.03 -15.43
N THR A 120 -57.81 -10.47 -16.08
CA THR A 120 -57.97 -9.07 -16.42
C THR A 120 -59.13 -8.60 -15.58
N THR A 121 -58.99 -7.48 -14.86
CA THR A 121 -60.03 -6.55 -14.36
C THR A 121 -59.45 -5.84 -13.12
N GLN A 122 -59.41 -4.53 -12.93
CA GLN A 122 -60.13 -3.42 -13.56
C GLN A 122 -59.24 -2.17 -13.61
N ILE A 123 -59.33 -1.46 -14.72
CA ILE A 123 -58.85 -0.09 -14.84
C ILE A 123 -59.93 0.78 -14.21
N VAL A 124 -59.65 1.38 -13.06
CA VAL A 124 -60.38 2.54 -12.56
C VAL A 124 -59.49 3.74 -12.84
N GLU A 125 -59.85 4.50 -13.87
CA GLU A 125 -59.34 5.86 -14.05
C GLU A 125 -59.76 6.67 -12.82
N THR A 126 -58.79 6.94 -11.96
CA THR A 126 -58.88 8.09 -11.06
C THR A 126 -57.74 9.00 -11.41
N GLU A 127 -58.11 10.11 -12.06
CA GLU A 127 -57.27 11.29 -12.19
C GLU A 127 -56.82 11.71 -10.79
N ILE A 128 -55.54 11.52 -10.48
CA ILE A 128 -54.90 12.16 -9.34
C ILE A 128 -53.90 13.16 -9.90
N MET A 129 -54.40 14.35 -10.23
CA MET A 129 -53.60 15.56 -10.31
C MET A 129 -53.17 15.94 -8.89
N GLY A 130 -52.11 15.31 -8.42
CA GLY A 130 -51.37 15.72 -7.24
C GLY A 130 -49.89 15.66 -7.61
N ASP A 131 -49.15 16.74 -7.36
CA ASP A 131 -47.71 16.76 -7.52
C ASP A 131 -47.11 15.53 -6.84
N VAL A 132 -46.64 14.58 -7.64
CA VAL A 132 -45.97 13.39 -7.14
C VAL A 132 -44.62 13.88 -6.64
N MET A 133 -44.53 14.15 -5.34
CA MET A 133 -43.25 14.39 -4.69
C MET A 133 -42.47 13.08 -4.79
N PHE A 134 -41.55 13.00 -5.75
CA PHE A 134 -40.56 11.94 -5.83
C PHE A 134 -39.68 12.04 -4.57
N VAL A 135 -40.06 11.31 -3.52
CA VAL A 135 -39.15 11.04 -2.42
C VAL A 135 -38.17 10.02 -2.97
N GLU A 136 -36.97 10.47 -3.35
CA GLU A 136 -35.87 9.54 -3.60
C GLU A 136 -35.72 8.68 -2.35
N GLU A 137 -35.93 7.37 -2.50
CA GLU A 137 -35.66 6.39 -1.47
C GLU A 137 -34.16 6.40 -1.24
N ARG A 138 -33.73 7.14 -0.21
CA ARG A 138 -32.32 7.33 0.08
C ARG A 138 -31.86 6.10 0.84
N ASP A 139 -31.42 5.08 0.10
CA ASP A 139 -30.83 3.87 0.67
C ASP A 139 -29.49 4.21 1.34
N PHE A 140 -29.55 4.37 2.66
CA PHE A 140 -28.36 4.49 3.49
C PHE A 140 -27.96 3.11 4.00
N PHE A 141 -26.64 2.88 4.08
CA PHE A 141 -26.11 1.70 4.76
C PHE A 141 -24.87 2.06 5.58
N THR A 142 -24.53 1.20 6.53
CA THR A 142 -23.31 1.36 7.33
C THR A 142 -22.13 0.73 6.62
N LEU A 143 -21.17 1.55 6.20
CA LEU A 143 -19.88 1.12 5.71
C LEU A 143 -18.95 0.87 6.89
N VAL A 144 -18.24 -0.25 6.86
CA VAL A 144 -17.23 -0.60 7.86
C VAL A 144 -15.89 -0.81 7.20
N GLY A 145 -14.81 -0.64 7.95
CA GLY A 145 -13.49 -0.92 7.42
C GLY A 145 -12.39 -0.67 8.43
N THR A 146 -11.17 -0.90 7.98
CA THR A 146 -9.96 -0.68 8.76
C THR A 146 -9.02 0.24 8.01
N VAL A 147 -8.53 1.28 8.69
CA VAL A 147 -7.47 2.14 8.18
C VAL A 147 -6.13 1.68 8.75
N PHE A 148 -5.13 1.56 7.88
CA PHE A 148 -3.79 1.12 8.24
C PHE A 148 -2.72 1.82 7.39
N ASP A 149 -1.48 1.74 7.85
CA ASP A 149 -0.27 2.04 7.09
C ASP A 149 0.55 0.76 6.96
N ASN A 150 0.63 0.22 5.74
CA ASN A 150 1.27 -1.07 5.46
C ASN A 150 0.70 -2.22 6.33
N SER A 151 1.30 -2.46 7.49
CA SER A 151 0.89 -3.49 8.45
C SER A 151 0.30 -2.91 9.74
N ASP A 152 0.54 -1.63 10.02
CA ASP A 152 0.21 -0.99 11.30
C ASP A 152 -1.18 -0.36 11.24
N LYS A 153 -2.01 -0.63 12.25
CA LYS A 153 -3.38 -0.07 12.33
C LYS A 153 -3.33 1.37 12.81
N LEU A 154 -4.14 2.24 12.20
CA LEU A 154 -4.10 3.68 12.47
C LEU A 154 -5.32 4.14 13.28
N PRO A 155 -5.17 4.41 14.59
CA PRO A 155 -6.22 4.99 15.42
C PRO A 155 -6.34 6.52 15.25
N GLY A 156 -7.56 7.04 15.37
CA GLY A 156 -7.85 8.48 15.32
C GLY A 156 -7.82 9.12 13.92
N VAL A 157 -7.87 8.32 12.85
CA VAL A 157 -8.03 8.81 11.47
C VAL A 157 -9.43 9.42 11.32
N SER A 158 -9.50 10.61 10.74
CA SER A 158 -10.76 11.27 10.41
C SER A 158 -11.34 10.69 9.12
N VAL A 159 -12.59 10.22 9.16
CA VAL A 159 -13.34 9.71 8.01
C VAL A 159 -14.52 10.65 7.78
N THR A 160 -14.49 11.43 6.70
CA THR A 160 -15.50 12.45 6.40
C THR A 160 -16.24 12.10 5.13
N ASN A 161 -17.57 12.04 5.16
CA ASN A 161 -18.38 11.94 3.95
C ASN A 161 -18.68 13.36 3.44
N LEU A 162 -18.24 13.66 2.22
CA LEU A 162 -18.43 14.98 1.63
C LEU A 162 -19.88 15.26 1.22
N ASP A 163 -20.63 14.22 0.87
CA ASP A 163 -21.98 14.33 0.31
C ASP A 163 -23.04 14.32 1.43
N LEU A 164 -22.93 13.41 2.41
CA LEU A 164 -23.82 13.38 3.60
C LEU A 164 -23.40 14.35 4.70
N LYS A 165 -22.17 14.88 4.65
CA LYS A 165 -21.60 15.78 5.67
C LYS A 165 -21.56 15.16 7.08
N ASN A 166 -21.50 13.84 7.18
CA ASN A 166 -21.24 13.14 8.44
C ASN A 166 -19.75 12.78 8.56
N GLN A 167 -19.32 12.47 9.78
CA GLN A 167 -17.94 12.19 10.10
C GLN A 167 -17.85 11.09 11.15
N ALA A 168 -16.82 10.27 11.03
CA ALA A 168 -16.43 9.27 12.01
C ALA A 168 -14.92 9.33 12.27
N SER A 169 -14.45 8.63 13.29
CA SER A 169 -13.03 8.43 13.55
C SER A 169 -12.71 6.96 13.77
N THR A 170 -11.47 6.56 13.46
CA THR A 170 -11.03 5.19 13.70
C THR A 170 -10.74 4.91 15.18
N ASP A 171 -11.07 3.71 15.62
CA ASP A 171 -10.81 3.21 16.97
C ASP A 171 -9.35 2.76 17.19
N VAL A 172 -9.03 2.21 18.36
CA VAL A 172 -7.69 1.72 18.73
C VAL A 172 -7.15 0.62 17.81
N ASN A 173 -8.02 -0.08 17.09
CA ASN A 173 -7.68 -1.14 16.14
C ASN A 173 -7.73 -0.63 14.68
N GLY A 174 -7.85 0.67 14.47
CA GLY A 174 -7.98 1.31 13.17
C GLY A 174 -9.34 1.08 12.50
N LYS A 175 -10.34 0.54 13.20
CA LYS A 175 -11.65 0.27 12.61
C LYS A 175 -12.53 1.51 12.63
N TYR A 176 -13.35 1.68 11.60
CA TYR A 176 -14.35 2.75 11.54
C TYR A 176 -15.71 2.19 11.10
N ARG A 177 -16.76 2.96 11.40
CA ARG A 177 -18.11 2.74 10.91
C ARG A 177 -18.73 4.09 10.57
N ILE A 178 -19.30 4.22 9.38
CA ILE A 178 -19.92 5.45 8.91
C ILE A 178 -21.12 5.15 8.03
N GLU A 179 -22.18 5.95 8.15
CA GLU A 179 -23.35 5.84 7.29
C GLU A 179 -23.08 6.52 5.94
N VAL A 180 -23.40 5.84 4.84
CA VAL A 180 -23.11 6.28 3.48
C VAL A 180 -24.23 5.89 2.52
N ARG A 181 -24.22 6.50 1.34
CA ARG A 181 -24.95 6.05 0.16
C ARG A 181 -23.99 5.61 -0.93
N LYS A 182 -24.49 4.79 -1.83
CA LYS A 182 -23.77 4.44 -3.05
C LYS A 182 -23.43 5.72 -3.84
N GLY A 183 -22.17 5.87 -4.22
CA GLY A 183 -21.66 7.03 -4.95
C GLY A 183 -21.10 8.17 -4.08
N ASP A 184 -21.28 8.13 -2.76
CA ASP A 184 -20.70 9.13 -1.86
C ASP A 184 -19.17 9.14 -1.91
N ARG A 185 -18.56 10.29 -1.61
CA ARG A 185 -17.10 10.44 -1.50
C ARG A 185 -16.68 10.52 -0.03
N LEU A 186 -15.90 9.53 0.40
CA LEU A 186 -15.25 9.51 1.70
C LEU A 186 -13.83 10.05 1.61
N VAL A 187 -13.49 11.00 2.48
CA VAL A 187 -12.14 11.54 2.66
C VAL A 187 -11.57 11.03 3.97
N PHE A 188 -10.41 10.38 3.88
CA PHE A 188 -9.64 9.91 5.01
C PHE A 188 -8.47 10.86 5.25
N SER A 189 -8.41 11.48 6.43
CA SER A 189 -7.38 12.44 6.79
C SER A 189 -6.73 12.11 8.14
N TYR A 190 -5.40 12.19 8.18
CA TYR A 190 -4.64 11.94 9.39
C TYR A 190 -3.32 12.71 9.39
N ILE A 191 -2.92 13.22 10.56
CA ILE A 191 -1.76 14.09 10.69
C ILE A 191 -0.50 13.34 10.26
N GLY A 192 0.19 13.89 9.26
CA GLY A 192 1.41 13.31 8.70
C GLY A 192 1.18 12.31 7.57
N TYR A 193 -0.05 12.17 7.08
CA TYR A 193 -0.43 11.31 5.95
C TYR A 193 -1.02 12.12 4.80
N SER A 194 -1.11 11.50 3.63
CA SER A 194 -1.76 12.06 2.45
C SER A 194 -3.24 11.75 2.51
N ASP A 195 -4.08 12.78 2.41
CA ASP A 195 -5.53 12.59 2.36
C ASP A 195 -5.90 11.70 1.16
N THR A 196 -6.75 10.71 1.40
CA THR A 196 -7.19 9.77 0.36
C THR A 196 -8.70 9.86 0.20
N THR A 197 -9.17 9.98 -1.03
CA THR A 197 -10.60 10.03 -1.35
C THR A 197 -11.04 8.70 -1.96
N PHE A 198 -12.12 8.11 -1.44
CA PHE A 198 -12.71 6.88 -1.95
C PHE A 198 -14.19 7.08 -2.32
N PRO A 199 -14.60 6.72 -3.55
CA PRO A 199 -16.02 6.62 -3.89
C PRO A 199 -16.62 5.34 -3.28
N VAL A 200 -17.80 5.47 -2.68
CA VAL A 200 -18.54 4.34 -2.09
C VAL A 200 -19.18 3.53 -3.22
N GLY A 201 -18.79 2.26 -3.33
CA GLY A 201 -19.38 1.29 -4.25
C GLY A 201 -20.51 0.48 -3.63
N ASP A 202 -20.67 -0.76 -4.10
CA ASP A 202 -21.67 -1.72 -3.58
C ASP A 202 -21.20 -2.50 -2.35
N SER A 203 -19.90 -2.44 -2.02
CA SER A 203 -19.33 -3.15 -0.88
C SER A 203 -19.64 -2.44 0.42
N MET A 204 -20.08 -3.19 1.43
CA MET A 204 -20.23 -2.72 2.81
C MET A 204 -18.90 -2.65 3.58
N VAL A 205 -17.81 -3.15 2.98
CA VAL A 205 -16.46 -3.15 3.57
C VAL A 205 -15.49 -2.34 2.70
N CYS A 206 -14.79 -1.39 3.31
CA CYS A 206 -13.77 -0.57 2.64
C CYS A 206 -12.53 -0.39 3.54
N ASP A 207 -11.52 -1.20 3.29
CA ASP A 207 -10.22 -1.11 3.95
C ASP A 207 -9.31 -0.11 3.21
N VAL A 208 -8.61 0.73 3.97
CA VAL A 208 -7.84 1.87 3.41
C VAL A 208 -6.41 1.86 3.91
N ASN A 209 -5.46 1.91 2.98
CA ASN A 209 -4.04 2.10 3.26
C ASN A 209 -3.66 3.57 3.06
N LEU A 210 -3.38 4.30 4.15
CA LEU A 210 -2.92 5.68 4.08
C LEU A 210 -1.41 5.74 3.84
N LYS A 211 -0.97 6.70 3.02
CA LYS A 211 0.46 6.92 2.75
C LYS A 211 0.98 8.10 3.55
N GLU A 212 2.11 7.93 4.23
CA GLU A 212 2.80 9.02 4.94
C GLU A 212 3.09 10.21 3.98
N ASN A 213 2.81 11.43 4.43
CA ASN A 213 3.12 12.69 3.74
C ASN A 213 4.13 13.54 4.53
N ALA A 214 4.30 13.26 5.84
CA ALA A 214 5.31 13.88 6.66
C ALA A 214 6.69 13.35 6.28
N ALA A 215 7.29 13.99 5.28
CA ALA A 215 8.67 13.78 4.95
C ALA A 215 9.55 14.78 5.69
N PHE A 216 10.48 14.27 6.48
CA PHE A 216 11.55 15.01 7.12
C PHE A 216 12.69 15.22 6.14
N MET A 217 13.23 16.43 6.11
CA MET A 217 14.36 16.77 5.26
C MET A 217 15.60 17.06 6.11
N GLY A 218 16.77 16.76 5.58
CA GLY A 218 18.03 17.17 6.19
C GLY A 218 19.19 16.24 5.87
N GLU A 219 20.35 16.60 6.41
CA GLU A 219 21.56 15.78 6.28
C GLU A 219 21.40 14.49 7.11
N VAL A 220 21.53 13.35 6.45
CA VAL A 220 21.35 12.05 7.09
C VAL A 220 22.67 11.54 7.64
N VAL A 221 22.62 11.01 8.86
CA VAL A 221 23.71 10.29 9.51
C VAL A 221 23.37 8.81 9.55
N VAL A 222 24.27 7.99 9.03
CA VAL A 222 24.09 6.53 8.97
C VAL A 222 24.89 5.85 10.06
N SER A 223 24.20 5.18 10.98
CA SER A 223 24.83 4.30 11.97
C SER A 223 24.90 2.87 11.43
N LYS A 224 26.09 2.29 11.37
CA LYS A 224 26.32 0.90 10.94
C LYS A 224 26.43 0.00 12.17
N SER A 225 25.56 -1.00 12.28
CA SER A 225 25.56 -1.97 13.38
C SER A 225 25.68 -3.39 12.85
N ASN A 226 26.44 -4.23 13.56
CA ASN A 226 26.54 -5.66 13.25
C ASN A 226 25.82 -6.45 14.35
N ILE A 227 24.58 -6.88 14.07
CA ILE A 227 23.70 -7.57 15.05
C ILE A 227 24.37 -8.84 15.60
N PHE A 228 25.18 -9.54 14.79
CA PHE A 228 25.88 -10.76 15.22
C PHE A 228 26.93 -10.53 16.31
N LYS A 229 27.55 -9.34 16.37
CA LYS A 229 28.44 -9.00 17.50
C LYS A 229 27.63 -8.87 18.80
N ARG A 230 26.46 -8.22 18.77
CA ARG A 230 25.60 -8.04 19.95
C ARG A 230 25.08 -9.38 20.49
N ALA A 231 24.62 -10.27 19.62
CA ALA A 231 24.16 -11.60 20.01
C ALA A 231 25.29 -12.43 20.65
N TYR A 232 26.49 -12.41 20.07
CA TYR A 232 27.67 -13.09 20.61
C TYR A 232 28.06 -12.59 22.01
N TYR A 233 28.07 -11.28 22.25
CA TYR A 233 28.38 -10.73 23.58
C TYR A 233 27.29 -11.03 24.62
N LYS A 234 26.02 -11.16 24.20
CA LYS A 234 24.90 -11.51 25.09
C LYS A 234 24.96 -12.98 25.53
N VAL A 235 25.32 -13.89 24.62
CA VAL A 235 25.49 -15.33 24.94
C VAL A 235 26.75 -15.55 25.79
N ARG A 236 27.86 -14.84 25.50
CA ARG A 236 29.10 -14.96 26.30
C ARG A 236 28.92 -14.55 27.77
N ASN A 237 28.03 -13.59 28.04
CA ASN A 237 27.74 -13.14 29.41
C ASN A 237 26.73 -14.03 30.15
N TRP A 238 26.17 -15.06 29.50
CA TRP A 238 25.28 -16.04 30.11
C TRP A 238 26.05 -17.24 30.68
N PHE A 239 27.28 -17.46 30.22
CA PHE A 239 28.20 -18.50 30.68
C PHE A 239 29.30 -17.96 31.61
N ARG A 240 29.02 -16.87 32.35
CA ARG A 240 29.95 -16.29 33.32
C ARG A 240 29.23 -16.00 34.63
#